data_AF-A0A7I4YR55-F1
#
_entry.id   AF-A0A7I4YR55-F1
#
_cell.length_a   1.000
_cell.length_b   1.000
_cell.length_c   1.000
_cell.angle_alpha   90.00
_cell.angle_beta   90.00
_cell.angle_gamma   90.00
#
_symmetry.space_group_name_H-M   'P 1'
#
loop_
_entity.id
_entity.type
_entity.pdbx_description
1 polymer ?
#
loop_
_entity_poly.entity_id
_entity_poly.type
_entity_poly.pdbx_seq_one_letter_code
_entity_poly.pdbx_strand_id
1 'polypeptide(L)'
;MVHYNCSSPSSPLIGSARILYVASCFATITVSIALQTVFALTCQKIKGWKSDFAFYLLQLMAIFGFLSYIGSLVFYIHGLIRFDSPGLSRVCIASIILFYFVFIAITLSPLASMEFCPAHFFFRYDRTTSLMNRLFNYMIGVVNVTAYTIMFATLFIKGSLTFRRNSEIRMTAQAALVSVCELAFFLFWEYGPSTALFWRRTLDTYTTLAYYDVLLLPYIIFNKTVKTEMKNLFRKQNSTTPIVVSLERRQRQSI
;
A
#
# COMPACT_ATOMS: atom_id res chain seq x y z
N MET A 1 12.06 -19.01 -19.41
CA MET A 1 10.68 -18.58 -19.11
C MET A 1 9.86 -19.84 -18.97
N VAL A 2 9.38 -20.17 -17.76
CA VAL A 2 8.65 -21.42 -17.52
C VAL A 2 7.23 -21.28 -18.09
N HIS A 3 6.80 -22.19 -18.98
CA HIS A 3 5.44 -22.21 -19.49
C HIS A 3 4.48 -22.67 -18.40
N TYR A 4 3.59 -21.79 -17.94
CA TYR A 4 2.59 -22.14 -16.93
C TYR A 4 1.34 -22.71 -17.58
N ASN A 5 0.95 -23.91 -17.16
CA ASN A 5 -0.34 -24.48 -17.55
C ASN A 5 -1.43 -23.95 -16.62
N CYS A 6 -2.17 -22.92 -17.06
CA CYS A 6 -3.29 -22.35 -16.30
C CYS A 6 -4.50 -23.28 -16.15
N SER A 7 -4.45 -24.46 -16.76
CA SER A 7 -5.55 -25.43 -16.78
C SER A 7 -5.62 -26.29 -15.51
N SER A 8 -4.52 -26.44 -14.76
CA SER A 8 -4.47 -27.30 -13.57
C SER A 8 -4.06 -26.50 -12.33
N PRO A 9 -4.86 -26.53 -11.25
CA PRO A 9 -4.42 -25.95 -9.98
C PRO A 9 -3.18 -26.69 -9.48
N SER A 10 -2.19 -25.94 -8.99
CA SER A 10 -1.02 -26.53 -8.32
C SER A 10 -1.26 -26.56 -6.82
N SER A 11 -0.96 -27.69 -6.17
CA SER A 11 -0.83 -27.75 -4.71
C SER A 11 0.09 -26.63 -4.21
N PRO A 12 -0.24 -25.95 -3.11
CA PRO A 12 -1.25 -26.26 -2.11
C PRO A 12 -2.60 -25.50 -2.27
N LEU A 13 -2.91 -24.87 -3.41
CA LEU A 13 -4.15 -24.09 -3.60
C LEU A 13 -5.44 -24.92 -3.76
N ILE A 14 -5.43 -26.17 -3.32
CA ILE A 14 -6.57 -27.10 -3.42
C ILE A 14 -7.25 -27.18 -2.04
N GLY A 15 -8.58 -27.08 -2.02
CA GLY A 15 -9.38 -27.23 -0.79
C GLY A 15 -9.28 -26.06 0.20
N SER A 16 -9.17 -26.37 1.49
CA SER A 16 -9.23 -25.40 2.60
C SER A 16 -8.05 -24.40 2.62
N ALA A 17 -6.88 -24.80 2.11
CA ALA A 17 -5.70 -23.94 2.05
C ALA A 17 -5.91 -22.69 1.17
N ARG A 18 -6.72 -22.80 0.10
CA ARG A 18 -7.12 -21.65 -0.73
C ARG A 18 -7.97 -20.66 0.05
N ILE A 19 -8.93 -21.16 0.83
CA ILE A 19 -9.81 -20.32 1.65
C ILE A 19 -8.99 -19.59 2.70
N LEU A 20 -8.08 -20.31 3.38
CA LEU A 20 -7.18 -19.71 4.37
C LEU A 20 -6.29 -18.64 3.76
N TYR A 21 -5.65 -18.92 2.62
CA TYR A 21 -4.81 -17.96 1.90
C TYR A 21 -5.59 -16.69 1.54
N VAL A 22 -6.76 -16.84 0.93
CA VAL A 22 -7.59 -15.70 0.56
C VAL A 22 -8.03 -14.93 1.80
N ALA A 23 -8.51 -15.60 2.84
CA ALA A 23 -8.89 -14.96 4.11
C ALA A 23 -7.73 -14.17 4.74
N SER A 24 -6.51 -14.73 4.72
CA SER A 24 -5.32 -14.01 5.18
C SER A 24 -4.99 -12.79 4.33
N CYS A 25 -5.10 -12.87 3.00
CA CYS A 25 -4.93 -11.69 2.13
C CYS A 25 -5.99 -10.61 2.43
N PHE A 26 -7.25 -10.99 2.62
CA PHE A 26 -8.32 -10.05 3.01
C PHE A 26 -8.04 -9.38 4.35
N ALA A 27 -7.59 -10.14 5.34
CA ALA A 27 -7.23 -9.61 6.65
C ALA A 27 -6.07 -8.60 6.51
N THR A 28 -5.01 -8.97 5.79
CA THR A 28 -3.87 -8.06 5.52
C THR A 28 -4.33 -6.79 4.81
N ILE A 29 -5.07 -6.90 3.71
CA ILE A 29 -5.58 -5.74 2.96
C ILE A 29 -6.43 -4.83 3.85
N THR A 30 -7.31 -5.40 4.67
CA THR A 30 -8.19 -4.63 5.55
C THR A 30 -7.39 -3.85 6.60
N VAL A 31 -6.38 -4.50 7.20
CA VAL A 31 -5.47 -3.87 8.17
C VAL A 31 -4.67 -2.76 7.50
N SER A 32 -4.11 -3.01 6.32
CA SER A 32 -3.35 -2.01 5.54
C SER A 32 -4.24 -0.82 5.16
N ILE A 33 -5.46 -1.04 4.67
CA ILE A 33 -6.41 0.04 4.37
C ILE A 33 -6.70 0.89 5.61
N ALA A 34 -6.94 0.26 6.76
CA ALA A 34 -7.17 0.97 8.01
C ALA A 34 -5.94 1.81 8.40
N LEU A 35 -4.73 1.24 8.31
CA LEU A 35 -3.47 1.92 8.60
C LEU A 35 -3.26 3.15 7.69
N GLN A 36 -3.39 2.96 6.37
CA GLN A 36 -3.24 4.01 5.37
C GLN A 36 -4.27 5.12 5.54
N THR A 37 -5.52 4.77 5.87
CA THR A 37 -6.59 5.74 6.12
C THR A 37 -6.30 6.58 7.36
N VAL A 38 -5.94 5.95 8.49
CA VAL A 38 -5.58 6.67 9.72
C VAL A 38 -4.38 7.59 9.47
N PHE A 39 -3.39 7.11 8.74
CA PHE A 39 -2.22 7.91 8.39
C PHE A 39 -2.58 9.11 7.50
N ALA A 40 -3.35 8.89 6.43
CA ALA A 40 -3.79 9.96 5.53
C ALA A 40 -4.62 11.04 6.26
N LEU A 41 -5.54 10.64 7.14
CA LEU A 41 -6.30 11.56 7.99
C LEU A 41 -5.40 12.34 8.95
N THR A 42 -4.37 11.68 9.49
CA THR A 42 -3.37 12.34 10.34
C THR A 42 -2.59 13.39 9.55
N CYS A 43 -2.12 13.06 8.35
CA CYS A 43 -1.43 14.00 7.47
C CYS A 43 -2.30 15.19 7.07
N GLN A 44 -3.60 14.97 6.81
CA GLN A 44 -4.55 16.05 6.52
C GLN A 44 -4.69 17.06 7.67
N LYS A 45 -4.59 16.61 8.93
CA LYS A 45 -4.60 17.53 10.07
C LYS A 45 -3.32 18.33 10.22
N ILE A 46 -2.20 17.80 9.72
CA ILE A 46 -0.88 18.43 9.80
C ILE A 46 -0.64 19.42 8.65
N LYS A 47 -1.49 19.43 7.60
CA LYS A 47 -1.40 20.26 6.38
C LYS A 47 -1.38 21.80 6.55
N GLY A 48 -1.26 22.32 7.77
CA GLY A 48 -1.03 23.75 8.03
C GLY A 48 0.39 24.10 8.47
N TRP A 49 1.31 23.13 8.53
CA TRP A 49 2.70 23.35 8.96
C TRP A 49 3.61 23.56 7.75
N LYS A 50 4.64 24.42 7.87
CA LYS A 50 5.66 24.82 6.86
C LYS A 50 6.39 23.69 6.09
N SER A 51 6.01 22.43 6.24
CA SER A 51 6.60 21.22 5.64
C SER A 51 5.68 20.64 4.54
N ASP A 52 5.11 21.47 3.68
CA ASP A 52 4.00 21.08 2.79
C ASP A 52 4.38 19.98 1.78
N PHE A 53 5.61 19.99 1.26
CA PHE A 53 5.99 19.07 0.17
C PHE A 53 6.14 17.61 0.62
N ALA A 54 6.86 17.36 1.72
CA ALA A 54 7.11 15.99 2.19
C ALA A 54 5.82 15.30 2.67
N PHE A 55 4.95 16.03 3.37
CA PHE A 55 3.64 15.50 3.79
C PHE A 55 2.69 15.28 2.61
N TYR A 56 2.78 16.12 1.57
CA TYR A 56 2.03 15.91 0.34
C TYR A 56 2.47 14.63 -0.38
N LEU A 57 3.78 14.40 -0.52
CA LEU A 57 4.32 13.17 -1.08
C LEU A 57 3.90 11.94 -0.27
N LEU A 58 3.99 11.98 1.06
CA LEU A 58 3.55 10.88 1.92
C LEU A 58 2.04 10.62 1.81
N GLN A 59 1.23 11.67 1.70
CA GLN A 59 -0.20 11.51 1.46
C GLN A 59 -0.48 10.92 0.08
N LEU A 60 0.24 11.35 -0.95
CA LEU A 60 0.10 10.82 -2.30
C LEU A 60 0.48 9.33 -2.34
N MET A 61 1.57 8.94 -1.67
CA MET A 61 1.95 7.53 -1.51
C MET A 61 0.88 6.73 -0.77
N ALA A 62 0.27 7.29 0.28
CA ALA A 62 -0.81 6.63 1.01
C ALA A 62 -2.08 6.46 0.15
N ILE A 63 -2.40 7.44 -0.69
CA ILE A 63 -3.50 7.35 -1.65
C ILE A 63 -3.22 6.26 -2.69
N PHE A 64 -2.01 6.21 -3.25
CA PHE A 64 -1.63 5.15 -4.19
C PHE A 64 -1.65 3.76 -3.55
N GLY A 65 -1.17 3.63 -2.31
CA GLY A 65 -1.29 2.40 -1.53
C GLY A 65 -2.76 2.00 -1.35
N PHE A 66 -3.61 2.92 -0.91
CA PHE A 66 -5.05 2.70 -0.76
C PHE A 66 -5.73 2.24 -2.06
N LEU A 67 -5.43 2.88 -3.19
CA LEU A 67 -5.94 2.45 -4.50
C LEU A 67 -5.46 1.04 -4.86
N SER A 68 -4.18 0.74 -4.64
CA SER A 68 -3.61 -0.60 -4.87
C SER A 68 -4.30 -1.67 -4.03
N TYR A 69 -4.60 -1.38 -2.76
CA TYR A 69 -5.34 -2.28 -1.87
C TYR A 69 -6.79 -2.49 -2.32
N ILE A 70 -7.50 -1.46 -2.77
CA ILE A 70 -8.85 -1.60 -3.33
C ILE A 70 -8.82 -2.50 -4.57
N GLY A 71 -7.88 -2.27 -5.48
CA GLY A 71 -7.72 -3.11 -6.67
C GLY A 71 -7.50 -4.57 -6.31
N SER A 72 -6.62 -4.81 -5.34
CA SER A 72 -6.34 -6.15 -4.80
C SER A 72 -7.57 -6.77 -4.14
N LEU A 73 -8.34 -6.00 -3.37
CA LEU A 73 -9.57 -6.46 -2.72
C LEU A 73 -10.61 -6.90 -3.74
N VAL A 74 -10.90 -6.04 -4.73
CA VAL A 74 -11.84 -6.34 -5.81
C VAL A 74 -11.41 -7.59 -6.57
N PHE A 75 -10.11 -7.74 -6.80
CA PHE A 75 -9.53 -8.92 -7.42
C PHE A 75 -9.79 -10.21 -6.63
N TYR A 76 -9.52 -10.22 -5.31
CA TYR A 76 -9.78 -11.40 -4.48
C TYR A 76 -11.27 -11.70 -4.37
N ILE A 77 -12.10 -10.66 -4.25
CA ILE A 77 -13.56 -10.79 -4.26
C ILE A 77 -14.00 -11.44 -5.57
N HIS A 78 -13.52 -10.97 -6.72
CA HIS A 78 -13.85 -11.55 -8.02
C HIS A 78 -13.37 -13.02 -8.16
N GLY A 79 -12.16 -13.32 -7.70
CA GLY A 79 -11.64 -14.69 -7.69
C GLY A 79 -12.44 -15.64 -6.78
N LEU A 80 -13.01 -15.12 -5.68
CA LEU A 80 -13.95 -15.85 -4.83
C LEU A 80 -15.32 -16.00 -5.49
N ILE A 81 -15.84 -14.93 -6.09
CA ILE A 81 -17.20 -14.84 -6.67
C ILE A 81 -17.36 -15.61 -7.98
N ARG A 82 -16.29 -16.14 -8.57
CA ARG A 82 -16.38 -17.05 -9.73
C ARG A 82 -17.18 -18.35 -9.48
N PHE A 83 -17.88 -18.46 -8.34
CA PHE A 83 -19.13 -19.20 -8.16
C PHE A 83 -20.29 -18.56 -8.96
N ASP A 84 -20.43 -18.94 -10.23
CA ASP A 84 -21.66 -19.06 -11.04
C ASP A 84 -22.81 -18.02 -10.93
N SER A 85 -22.52 -16.76 -10.60
CA SER A 85 -23.54 -15.69 -10.60
C SER A 85 -23.34 -14.71 -11.79
N PRO A 86 -24.20 -14.77 -12.83
CA PRO A 86 -24.06 -13.92 -14.03
C PRO A 86 -24.34 -12.43 -13.76
N GLY A 87 -25.12 -12.10 -12.73
CA GLY A 87 -25.42 -10.70 -12.36
C GLY A 87 -24.28 -10.05 -11.57
N LEU A 88 -23.69 -10.76 -10.61
CA LEU A 88 -22.63 -10.26 -9.76
C LEU A 88 -21.31 -10.10 -10.53
N SER A 89 -21.05 -10.99 -11.50
CA SER A 89 -19.94 -10.87 -12.44
C SER A 89 -19.97 -9.53 -13.19
N ARG A 90 -21.13 -9.07 -13.67
CA ARG A 90 -21.26 -7.81 -14.42
C ARG A 90 -20.94 -6.57 -13.57
N VAL A 91 -21.37 -6.56 -12.31
CA VAL A 91 -21.10 -5.44 -11.38
C VAL A 91 -19.62 -5.43 -10.98
N CYS A 92 -19.04 -6.58 -10.63
CA CYS A 92 -17.60 -6.67 -10.37
C CYS A 92 -16.77 -6.28 -11.60
N ILE A 93 -17.14 -6.74 -12.79
CA ILE A 93 -16.47 -6.35 -14.04
C ILE A 93 -16.58 -4.84 -14.26
N ALA A 94 -17.74 -4.22 -14.04
CA ALA A 94 -17.89 -2.76 -14.18
C ALA A 94 -17.03 -1.98 -13.16
N SER A 95 -16.97 -2.42 -11.90
CA SER A 95 -16.10 -1.81 -10.88
C SER A 95 -14.62 -2.03 -11.16
N ILE A 96 -14.24 -3.21 -11.66
CA ILE A 96 -12.88 -3.49 -12.15
C ILE A 96 -12.58 -2.59 -13.34
N ILE A 97 -13.48 -2.46 -14.32
CA ILE A 97 -13.28 -1.60 -15.49
C ILE A 97 -13.13 -0.15 -15.06
N LEU A 98 -13.95 0.36 -14.14
CA LEU A 98 -13.84 1.74 -13.65
C LEU A 98 -12.53 1.97 -12.87
N PHE A 99 -12.19 1.04 -11.97
CA PHE A 99 -10.93 1.08 -11.23
C PHE A 99 -9.73 1.03 -12.18
N TYR A 100 -9.77 0.11 -13.15
CA TYR A 100 -8.76 0.02 -14.19
C TYR A 100 -8.78 1.25 -15.06
N PHE A 101 -9.91 1.88 -15.41
CA PHE A 101 -9.92 3.11 -16.22
C PHE A 101 -9.25 4.26 -15.50
N VAL A 102 -9.45 4.37 -14.18
CA VAL A 102 -8.79 5.35 -13.32
C VAL A 102 -7.31 5.02 -13.16
N PHE A 103 -6.98 3.75 -12.90
CA PHE A 103 -5.61 3.28 -12.76
C PHE A 103 -4.84 3.43 -14.07
N ILE A 104 -5.39 2.97 -15.19
CA ILE A 104 -4.92 3.14 -16.58
C ILE A 104 -4.84 4.63 -16.92
N ALA A 105 -5.80 5.50 -16.61
CA ALA A 105 -5.64 6.95 -16.81
C ALA A 105 -4.45 7.52 -16.01
N ILE A 106 -4.13 6.93 -14.86
CA ILE A 106 -2.98 7.29 -14.01
C ILE A 106 -1.67 6.61 -14.47
N THR A 107 -1.72 5.42 -15.08
CA THR A 107 -0.57 4.59 -15.46
C THR A 107 -0.35 4.40 -16.96
N LEU A 108 -1.18 4.98 -17.84
CA LEU A 108 -1.05 5.00 -19.31
C LEU A 108 0.09 5.94 -19.72
N SER A 109 1.32 5.55 -19.46
CA SER A 109 2.09 4.87 -20.50
C SER A 109 1.68 3.40 -20.75
N PRO A 110 1.75 2.95 -22.01
CA PRO A 110 0.92 1.87 -22.55
C PRO A 110 1.37 0.51 -22.02
N LEU A 111 0.46 -0.33 -21.48
CA LEU A 111 0.61 -1.81 -21.41
C LEU A 111 -0.61 -2.49 -20.77
N ALA A 112 -1.62 -2.74 -21.59
CA ALA A 112 -2.80 -3.54 -21.27
C ALA A 112 -2.67 -4.98 -21.80
N SER A 113 -1.63 -5.72 -21.40
CA SER A 113 -1.47 -7.15 -21.71
C SER A 113 -1.28 -8.00 -20.45
N MET A 114 -2.25 -7.90 -19.54
CA MET A 114 -2.37 -8.80 -18.37
C MET A 114 -3.45 -9.85 -18.62
N GLU A 115 -3.12 -11.13 -18.50
CA GLU A 115 -4.08 -12.24 -18.56
C GLU A 115 -4.33 -12.80 -17.14
N PHE A 116 -5.59 -12.90 -16.71
CA PHE A 116 -5.90 -13.51 -15.41
C PHE A 116 -5.91 -15.04 -15.47
N CYS A 117 -5.09 -15.69 -14.64
CA CYS A 117 -5.00 -17.14 -14.50
C CYS A 117 -5.77 -17.62 -13.24
N PRO A 118 -7.03 -18.07 -13.38
CA PRO A 118 -7.88 -18.41 -12.22
C PRO A 118 -7.37 -19.59 -11.38
N ALA A 119 -6.67 -20.57 -11.99
CA ALA A 119 -6.12 -21.72 -11.27
C ALA A 119 -5.08 -21.34 -10.20
N HIS A 120 -4.46 -20.17 -10.35
CA HIS A 120 -3.40 -19.69 -9.46
C HIS A 120 -3.72 -18.33 -8.81
N PHE A 121 -4.90 -17.74 -9.07
CA PHE A 121 -5.26 -16.41 -8.58
C PHE A 121 -4.22 -15.33 -8.89
N PHE A 122 -3.73 -15.29 -10.13
CA PHE A 122 -2.63 -14.41 -10.50
C PHE A 122 -2.78 -13.83 -11.91
N PHE A 123 -2.20 -12.66 -12.16
CA PHE A 123 -2.14 -12.04 -13.48
C PHE A 123 -0.82 -12.38 -14.18
N ARG A 124 -0.90 -13.06 -15.31
CA ARG A 124 0.22 -13.24 -16.21
C ARG A 124 0.49 -11.93 -16.95
N TYR A 125 1.72 -11.47 -16.83
CA TYR A 125 2.23 -10.34 -17.59
C TYR A 125 2.84 -10.84 -18.91
N ASP A 126 2.53 -10.17 -20.00
CA ASP A 126 3.26 -10.36 -21.25
C ASP A 126 4.73 -9.93 -21.08
N ARG A 127 5.61 -10.36 -21.99
CA ARG A 127 7.05 -10.08 -21.96
C ARG A 127 7.33 -8.59 -21.83
N THR A 128 6.57 -7.77 -22.53
CA THR A 128 6.72 -6.30 -22.51
C THR A 128 6.34 -5.72 -21.14
N THR A 129 5.27 -6.21 -20.51
CA THR A 129 4.86 -5.74 -19.17
C THR A 129 5.81 -6.26 -18.09
N SER A 130 6.33 -7.48 -18.25
CA SER A 130 7.36 -8.01 -17.36
C SER A 130 8.64 -7.19 -17.42
N LEU A 131 9.05 -6.73 -18.61
CA LEU A 131 10.20 -5.84 -18.77
C LEU A 131 9.93 -4.49 -18.10
N MET A 132 8.75 -3.91 -18.33
CA MET A 132 8.36 -2.66 -17.67
C MET A 132 8.34 -2.79 -16.15
N ASN A 133 7.74 -3.85 -15.61
CA ASN A 133 7.71 -4.08 -14.17
C ASN A 133 9.12 -4.18 -13.58
N ARG A 134 10.03 -4.87 -14.30
CA ARG A 134 11.44 -4.92 -13.92
C ARG A 134 12.07 -3.52 -13.95
N LEU A 135 11.86 -2.75 -15.01
CA LEU A 135 12.34 -1.36 -15.09
C LEU A 135 11.79 -0.49 -13.94
N PHE A 136 10.51 -0.60 -13.61
CA PHE A 136 9.92 0.10 -12.48
C PHE A 136 10.55 -0.31 -11.15
N ASN A 137 10.78 -1.61 -10.92
CA ASN A 137 11.48 -2.08 -9.72
C ASN A 137 12.90 -1.52 -9.62
N TYR A 138 13.64 -1.48 -10.74
CA TYR A 138 14.97 -0.85 -10.78
C TYR A 138 14.91 0.66 -10.55
N MET A 139 13.93 1.35 -11.13
CA MET A 139 13.73 2.77 -10.90
C MET A 139 13.45 3.03 -9.42
N ILE A 140 12.50 2.31 -8.83
CA ILE A 140 12.15 2.46 -7.41
C ILE A 140 13.36 2.15 -6.52
N GLY A 141 14.03 1.00 -6.70
CA GLY A 141 15.14 0.58 -5.84
C GLY A 141 16.39 1.44 -6.01
N VAL A 142 16.86 1.61 -7.25
CA VAL A 142 18.13 2.29 -7.52
C VAL A 142 18.00 3.80 -7.38
N VAL A 143 16.93 4.40 -7.93
CA VAL A 143 16.77 5.86 -7.90
C VAL A 143 16.52 6.33 -6.48
N ASN A 144 15.68 5.66 -5.69
CA ASN A 144 15.43 6.10 -4.31
C ASN A 144 16.69 6.01 -3.46
N VAL A 145 17.39 4.87 -3.47
CA VAL A 145 18.65 4.72 -2.72
C VAL A 145 19.70 5.75 -3.13
N THR A 146 19.85 5.98 -4.44
CA THR A 146 20.80 6.99 -4.96
C THR A 146 20.38 8.39 -4.54
N ALA A 147 19.09 8.75 -4.66
CA ALA A 147 18.56 10.05 -4.29
C ALA A 147 18.72 10.32 -2.78
N TYR A 148 18.40 9.35 -1.93
CA TYR A 148 18.61 9.47 -0.48
C TYR A 148 20.09 9.64 -0.14
N THR A 149 20.98 8.88 -0.79
CA THR A 149 22.43 8.98 -0.58
C THR A 149 22.95 10.37 -0.97
N ILE A 150 22.57 10.88 -2.15
CA ILE A 150 22.96 12.22 -2.62
C ILE A 150 22.40 13.31 -1.70
N MET A 151 21.14 13.18 -1.27
CA MET A 151 20.49 14.14 -0.37
C MET A 151 21.24 14.20 0.97
N PHE A 152 21.54 13.05 1.59
CA PHE A 152 22.29 13.01 2.83
C PHE A 152 23.71 13.52 2.70
N ALA A 153 24.43 13.12 1.65
CA ALA A 153 25.78 13.62 1.36
C ALA A 153 25.78 15.15 1.21
N THR A 154 24.82 15.70 0.46
CA THR A 154 24.69 17.15 0.25
C THR A 154 24.40 17.89 1.55
N LEU A 155 23.48 17.38 2.37
CA LEU A 155 23.15 17.96 3.67
C LEU A 155 24.32 17.90 4.66
N PHE A 156 25.12 16.82 4.59
CA PHE A 156 26.33 16.65 5.39
C PHE A 156 27.43 17.63 4.96
N ILE A 157 27.73 17.70 3.66
CA ILE A 157 28.74 18.61 3.10
C ILE A 157 28.39 20.08 3.39
N LYS A 158 27.11 20.45 3.30
CA LYS A 158 26.65 21.81 3.64
C LYS A 158 26.68 22.12 5.14
N GLY A 159 27.03 21.15 6.00
CA GLY A 159 26.99 21.31 7.46
C GLY A 159 25.57 21.48 8.03
N SER A 160 24.53 21.24 7.23
CA SER A 160 23.13 21.34 7.67
C SER A 160 22.70 20.12 8.51
N LEU A 161 23.42 18.99 8.37
CA LEU A 161 23.28 17.81 9.22
C LEU A 161 24.43 17.78 10.23
N THR A 162 24.19 18.37 11.40
CA THR A 162 25.19 18.39 12.49
C THR A 162 25.05 17.21 13.45
N PHE A 163 23.96 16.43 13.32
CA PHE A 163 23.56 15.35 14.23
C PHE A 163 23.54 15.74 15.72
N ARG A 164 23.55 17.04 16.03
CA ARG A 164 23.60 17.53 17.42
C ARG A 164 22.21 17.56 18.05
N ARG A 165 21.17 17.73 17.24
CA ARG A 165 19.78 17.77 17.70
C ARG A 165 19.10 16.42 17.52
N ASN A 166 18.42 15.94 18.55
CA ASN A 166 17.64 14.70 18.51
C ASN A 166 16.57 14.68 17.41
N SER A 167 16.07 15.83 16.97
CA SER A 167 15.13 15.92 15.84
C SER A 167 15.79 15.61 14.50
N GLU A 168 17.03 16.06 14.28
CA GLU A 168 17.80 15.82 13.05
C GLU A 168 18.15 14.33 12.94
N ILE A 169 18.67 13.74 14.02
CA ILE A 169 18.99 12.30 14.08
C ILE A 169 17.77 11.46 13.72
N ARG A 170 16.59 11.80 14.26
CA ARG A 170 15.36 11.04 14.00
C ARG A 170 14.90 11.14 12.55
N MET A 171 14.97 12.32 11.94
CA MET A 171 14.60 12.50 10.53
C MET A 171 15.54 11.73 9.61
N THR A 172 16.85 11.77 9.89
CA THR A 172 17.84 10.99 9.14
C THR A 172 17.64 9.50 9.32
N ALA A 173 17.40 9.04 10.55
CA ALA A 173 17.11 7.64 10.84
C ALA A 173 15.83 7.16 10.13
N GLN A 174 14.80 7.99 10.03
CA GLN A 174 13.58 7.67 9.28
C GLN A 174 13.88 7.43 7.81
N ALA A 175 14.50 8.39 7.12
CA ALA A 175 14.78 8.27 5.71
C ALA A 175 15.80 7.16 5.40
N ALA A 176 16.80 6.96 6.27
CA ALA A 176 17.72 5.81 6.15
C ALA A 176 16.98 4.47 6.31
N LEU A 177 16.07 4.35 7.27
CA LEU A 177 15.29 3.13 7.46
C LEU A 177 14.37 2.85 6.27
N VAL A 178 13.68 3.87 5.76
CA VAL A 178 12.87 3.76 4.53
C VAL A 178 13.73 3.26 3.37
N SER A 179 14.90 3.87 3.14
CA SER A 179 15.80 3.49 2.05
C SER A 179 16.33 2.05 2.19
N VAL A 180 16.68 1.61 3.41
CA VAL A 180 17.10 0.22 3.67
C VAL A 180 15.96 -0.76 3.41
N CYS A 181 14.74 -0.42 3.83
CA CYS A 181 13.57 -1.24 3.54
C CYS A 181 13.29 -1.33 2.04
N GLU A 182 13.32 -0.21 1.31
CA GLU A 182 13.16 -0.19 -0.15
C GLU A 182 14.21 -1.06 -0.85
N LEU A 183 15.47 -0.96 -0.44
CA LEU A 183 16.55 -1.80 -0.96
C LEU A 183 16.30 -3.28 -0.67
N ALA A 184 15.83 -3.61 0.53
CA ALA A 184 15.51 -5.00 0.89
C ALA A 184 14.36 -5.58 0.04
N PHE A 185 13.29 -4.81 -0.20
CA PHE A 185 12.21 -5.21 -1.10
C PHE A 185 12.68 -5.35 -2.55
N PHE A 186 13.49 -4.40 -3.03
CA PHE A 186 14.10 -4.48 -4.35
C PHE A 186 14.93 -5.74 -4.52
N LEU A 187 15.83 -6.03 -3.57
CA LEU A 187 16.66 -7.24 -3.60
C LEU A 187 15.80 -8.50 -3.53
N PHE A 188 14.74 -8.51 -2.73
CA PHE A 188 13.81 -9.63 -2.66
C PHE A 188 13.07 -9.84 -3.99
N TRP A 189 12.63 -8.79 -4.67
CA TRP A 189 11.91 -8.91 -5.94
C TRP A 189 12.83 -9.30 -7.09
N GLU A 190 14.05 -8.76 -7.15
CA GLU A 190 15.00 -9.01 -8.24
C GLU A 190 15.76 -10.33 -8.07
N TYR A 191 16.23 -10.64 -6.86
CA TYR A 191 17.12 -11.78 -6.58
C TYR A 191 16.51 -12.86 -5.69
N GLY A 192 15.23 -12.72 -5.33
CA GLY A 192 14.59 -13.66 -4.42
C GLY A 192 14.60 -15.10 -4.95
N PRO A 193 14.57 -16.09 -4.04
CA PRO A 193 14.88 -17.46 -4.37
C PRO A 193 13.82 -18.07 -5.30
N SER A 194 14.28 -18.90 -6.24
CA SER A 194 13.45 -19.70 -7.15
C SER A 194 12.80 -20.90 -6.43
N THR A 195 12.28 -20.67 -5.23
CA THR A 195 11.53 -21.65 -4.43
C THR A 195 10.33 -22.19 -5.20
N ALA A 196 9.69 -23.24 -4.66
CA ALA A 196 8.45 -23.78 -5.19
C ALA A 196 7.49 -22.65 -5.59
N LEU A 197 7.02 -22.70 -6.83
CA LEU A 197 6.32 -21.60 -7.52
C LEU A 197 5.19 -20.98 -6.70
N PHE A 198 4.51 -21.77 -5.87
CA PHE A 198 3.48 -21.27 -4.99
C PHE A 198 4.00 -20.33 -3.89
N TRP A 199 4.97 -20.78 -3.08
CA TRP A 199 5.47 -20.00 -1.96
C TRP A 199 6.10 -18.69 -2.41
N ARG A 200 6.81 -18.72 -3.54
CA ARG A 200 7.34 -17.52 -4.16
C ARG A 200 6.21 -16.51 -4.46
N ARG A 201 5.13 -16.95 -5.11
CA ARG A 201 3.98 -16.08 -5.45
C ARG A 201 3.25 -15.55 -4.22
N THR A 202 3.07 -16.40 -3.22
CA THR A 202 2.47 -15.99 -1.93
C THR A 202 3.30 -14.90 -1.30
N LEU A 203 4.62 -15.07 -1.25
CA LEU A 203 5.52 -14.04 -0.72
C LEU A 203 5.54 -12.79 -1.59
N ASP A 204 5.52 -12.89 -2.92
CA ASP A 204 5.48 -11.73 -3.82
C ASP A 204 4.20 -10.90 -3.58
N THR A 205 3.07 -11.58 -3.37
CA THR A 205 1.81 -10.93 -3.00
C THR A 205 1.93 -10.20 -1.66
N TYR A 206 2.37 -10.90 -0.61
CA TYR A 206 2.49 -10.30 0.72
C TYR A 206 3.52 -9.18 0.78
N THR A 207 4.64 -9.32 0.08
CA THR A 207 5.67 -8.27 0.03
C THR A 207 5.20 -7.06 -0.74
N THR A 208 4.41 -7.22 -1.81
CA THR A 208 3.76 -6.11 -2.52
C THR A 208 2.77 -5.38 -1.60
N LEU A 209 1.95 -6.13 -0.86
CA LEU A 209 1.01 -5.55 0.12
C LEU A 209 1.76 -4.86 1.27
N ALA A 210 2.82 -5.48 1.81
CA ALA A 210 3.57 -4.94 2.93
C ALA A 210 4.44 -3.74 2.54
N TYR A 211 4.85 -3.63 1.28
CA TYR A 211 5.73 -2.56 0.78
C TYR A 211 5.21 -1.17 1.16
N TYR A 212 3.96 -0.85 0.83
CA TYR A 212 3.39 0.47 1.12
C TYR A 212 3.28 0.77 2.61
N ASP A 213 3.01 -0.25 3.44
CA ASP A 213 2.94 -0.08 4.89
C ASP A 213 4.33 0.17 5.50
N VAL A 214 5.34 -0.56 5.02
CA VAL A 214 6.72 -0.41 5.49
C VAL A 214 7.27 0.98 5.17
N LEU A 215 6.88 1.60 4.06
CA LEU A 215 7.28 2.98 3.76
C LEU A 215 6.72 4.00 4.76
N LEU A 216 5.56 3.72 5.34
CA LEU A 216 4.91 4.61 6.32
C LEU A 216 5.36 4.36 7.75
N LEU A 217 5.72 3.12 8.10
CA LEU A 217 6.07 2.73 9.46
C LEU A 217 7.15 3.60 10.12
N PRO A 218 8.28 3.94 9.45
CA PRO A 218 9.29 4.83 10.03
C PRO A 218 8.72 6.20 10.41
N TYR A 219 7.80 6.74 9.62
CA TYR A 219 7.15 8.01 9.92
C TYR A 219 6.24 7.89 11.14
N ILE A 220 5.46 6.82 11.24
CA ILE A 220 4.56 6.57 12.38
C ILE A 220 5.35 6.35 13.68
N ILE A 221 6.42 5.54 13.63
CA ILE A 221 7.21 5.15 14.80
C ILE A 221 8.04 6.33 15.31
N PHE A 222 8.75 7.00 14.40
CA PHE A 222 9.74 8.00 14.78
C PHE A 222 9.24 9.43 14.73
N ASN A 223 8.04 9.77 14.23
CA ASN A 223 7.53 11.15 14.26
C ASN A 223 6.60 11.37 15.48
N LYS A 224 7.03 12.23 16.42
CA LYS A 224 6.29 12.53 17.65
C LYS A 224 4.96 13.23 17.36
N THR A 225 4.95 14.13 16.37
CA THR A 225 3.76 14.89 15.98
C THR A 225 2.71 13.94 15.40
N VAL A 226 3.10 13.10 14.45
CA VAL A 226 2.21 12.08 13.85
C VAL A 226 1.66 11.15 14.93
N LYS A 227 2.50 10.63 15.83
CA LYS A 227 2.07 9.75 16.92
C LYS A 227 1.08 10.42 17.88
N THR A 228 1.30 11.70 18.19
CA THR A 228 0.42 12.47 19.07
C THR A 228 -0.93 12.71 18.40
N GLU A 229 -0.93 13.10 17.12
CA GLU A 229 -2.16 13.30 16.35
C GLU A 229 -2.95 12.00 16.14
N MET A 230 -2.28 10.88 15.82
CA MET A 230 -2.93 9.57 15.76
C MET A 230 -3.58 9.21 17.11
N LYS A 231 -2.87 9.42 18.22
CA LYS A 231 -3.43 9.17 19.57
C LYS A 231 -4.62 10.07 19.86
N ASN A 232 -4.58 11.33 19.42
CA ASN A 232 -5.68 12.29 19.56
C ASN A 232 -6.91 11.88 18.73
N LEU A 233 -6.71 11.31 17.54
CA LEU A 233 -7.81 10.75 16.73
C LEU A 233 -8.54 9.64 17.48
N PHE A 234 -7.81 8.67 18.04
CA PHE A 234 -8.41 7.57 18.81
C PHE A 234 -9.05 8.04 20.12
N ARG A 235 -8.48 9.05 20.80
CA ARG A 235 -9.06 9.59 22.04
C ARG A 235 -10.33 10.40 21.80
N LYS A 236 -10.37 11.24 20.76
CA LYS A 236 -11.52 12.10 20.46
C LYS A 236 -12.76 11.29 20.05
N GLN A 237 -12.56 10.11 19.47
CA GLN A 237 -13.65 9.19 19.16
C GLN A 237 -14.38 8.72 20.43
N ASN A 238 -13.65 8.56 21.55
CA ASN A 238 -14.25 8.16 22.83
C ASN A 238 -14.96 9.30 23.58
N SER A 239 -14.70 10.56 23.22
CA SER A 239 -15.31 11.74 23.87
C SER A 239 -16.45 12.35 23.07
N THR A 240 -16.89 11.72 21.97
CA THR A 240 -18.08 12.17 21.24
C THR A 240 -19.32 11.60 21.92
N THR A 241 -19.55 12.06 23.15
CA THR A 241 -20.83 12.00 23.84
C THR A 241 -21.87 12.77 23.00
N PRO A 242 -23.13 12.33 22.97
CA PRO A 242 -24.04 12.60 21.87
C PRO A 242 -24.45 14.07 21.84
N ILE A 243 -24.12 14.73 20.72
CA ILE A 243 -24.63 16.06 20.33
C ILE A 243 -26.18 16.10 20.37
N VAL A 244 -26.84 14.93 20.34
CA VAL A 244 -28.29 14.75 20.53
C VAL A 244 -28.80 15.37 21.84
N VAL A 245 -28.02 15.36 22.93
CA VAL A 245 -28.48 15.94 24.22
C VAL A 245 -28.48 17.48 24.21
N SER A 246 -27.68 18.11 23.33
CA SER A 246 -27.64 19.58 23.24
C SER A 246 -28.78 20.17 22.41
N LEU A 247 -29.35 19.39 21.48
CA LEU A 247 -30.56 19.78 20.73
C LEU A 247 -31.83 19.63 21.57
N GLU A 248 -31.91 18.60 22.43
CA GLU A 248 -33.06 18.42 23.34
C GLU A 248 -33.14 19.53 24.42
N ARG A 249 -32.00 20.05 24.90
CA ARG A 249 -31.99 21.18 25.85
C ARG A 249 -32.40 22.51 25.22
N ARG A 250 -32.21 22.72 23.92
CA ARG A 250 -32.75 23.92 23.24
C ARG A 250 -34.26 23.82 23.00
N GLN A 251 -34.81 22.63 22.78
CA GLN A 251 -36.25 22.45 22.60
C GLN A 251 -37.07 22.58 23.88
N ARG A 252 -36.49 22.34 25.07
CA ARG A 252 -37.16 22.56 26.35
C ARG A 252 -37.10 24.00 26.88
N GLN A 253 -36.33 24.89 26.25
CA GLN A 253 -36.26 26.31 26.64
C GLN A 253 -37.16 27.21 25.76
N SER A 254 -37.91 26.63 24.83
CA SER A 254 -38.85 27.32 23.95
C SER A 254 -40.33 27.01 24.27
N ILE A 255 -40.61 26.51 25.48
CA ILE A 255 -41.96 26.32 26.06
C ILE A 255 -41.95 27.03 27.41
#